data_AF-A0A2A4I3L5-F1
#
_entry.id   AF-A0A2A4I3L5-F1
#
_cell.length_a   1.000
_cell.length_b   1.000
_cell.length_c   1.000
_cell.angle_alpha   90.00
_cell.angle_beta   90.00
_cell.angle_gamma   90.00
#
_symmetry.space_group_name_H-M   'P 1'
#
loop_
_entity.id
_entity.type
_entity.pdbx_description
1 polymer ?
#
loop_
_entity_poly.entity_id
_entity_poly.type
_entity_poly.pdbx_seq_one_letter_code
_entity_poly.pdbx_strand_id
1 'polypeptide(L)'
;MTCVTPIRAPEAADNRVPLGHHSTGTLSLDLDRLLAGRLLIQGSSGAGKSRTLRRIIEEAFDYTTLAIVDPEGEFENLARHIGATTIRAVELTADGLTAAATRSRRHRLSMHIDLTDLDPDQRIIKAAAFFAGLVGAPREDWAHTMLVCIDEGHLLAPHVAGSALDADARRLGVATLTDLCARGRKRGLAPVIATQRLAKLSTSVVSELQNVLVGLNVFDRDIARAADLLGFPARDADLLRNLAPGDFFAMGPALSATPVLAHIDPTITEHLGKTPELRAAASVDADEAAKLLDLAGLAEVADHGPAIALKGTRALDAFLLDPAATDAAAIMDALKRISPNASTARDLARHLSLDAERTDRALNLLSAIAAVDTMPKGDDRIARLHARLRARLSDVAVVSL
;
A
#
# COMPACT_ATOMS: atom_id res chain seq x y z
N MET A 1 46.90 -51.14 -16.43
CA MET A 1 46.65 -49.69 -16.61
C MET A 1 45.25 -49.40 -16.08
N THR A 2 45.14 -49.14 -14.79
CA THR A 2 43.90 -48.70 -14.15
C THR A 2 43.80 -47.19 -14.35
N CYS A 3 42.85 -46.76 -15.18
CA CYS A 3 42.54 -45.36 -15.40
C CYS A 3 41.96 -44.80 -14.10
N VAL A 4 42.76 -44.02 -13.37
CA VAL A 4 42.29 -43.25 -12.22
C VAL A 4 41.55 -42.05 -12.79
N THR A 5 40.23 -42.09 -12.75
CA THR A 5 39.39 -40.92 -13.01
C THR A 5 39.78 -39.83 -12.01
N PRO A 6 40.19 -38.63 -12.46
CA PRO A 6 40.52 -37.56 -11.52
C PRO A 6 39.27 -37.23 -10.71
N ILE A 7 39.39 -37.27 -9.39
CA ILE A 7 38.35 -36.76 -8.49
C ILE A 7 38.23 -35.27 -8.83
N ARG A 8 37.09 -34.90 -9.43
CA ARG A 8 36.74 -33.52 -9.74
C ARG A 8 36.85 -32.75 -8.42
N ALA A 9 37.71 -31.73 -8.39
CA ALA A 9 37.74 -30.79 -7.27
C ALA A 9 36.30 -30.32 -7.01
N PRO A 10 35.87 -30.12 -5.75
CA PRO A 10 34.53 -29.61 -5.49
C PRO A 10 34.39 -28.28 -6.23
N GLU A 11 33.52 -28.24 -7.23
CA GLU A 11 33.08 -26.98 -7.84
C GLU A 11 32.59 -26.10 -6.69
N ALA A 12 33.03 -24.84 -6.67
CA ALA A 12 32.56 -23.87 -5.68
C ALA A 12 31.04 -24.00 -5.57
N ALA A 13 30.51 -24.06 -4.34
CA ALA A 13 29.07 -24.17 -4.12
C ALA A 13 28.37 -23.10 -4.95
N ASP A 14 27.73 -23.52 -6.05
CA ASP A 14 27.10 -22.60 -6.98
C ASP A 14 25.81 -22.19 -6.28
N ASN A 15 25.78 -21.01 -5.64
CA ASN A 15 24.61 -20.44 -4.96
C ASN A 15 23.55 -20.03 -6.00
N ARG A 16 23.20 -20.95 -6.89
CA ARG A 16 22.29 -20.77 -8.02
C ARG A 16 21.11 -21.68 -7.85
N VAL A 17 19.94 -21.10 -8.01
CA VAL A 17 18.68 -21.82 -7.86
C VAL A 17 17.88 -21.82 -9.16
N PRO A 18 17.23 -22.94 -9.53
CA PRO A 18 16.46 -23.03 -10.77
C PRO A 18 15.14 -22.24 -10.65
N LEU A 19 14.91 -21.30 -11.56
CA LEU A 19 13.66 -20.55 -11.62
C LEU A 19 12.70 -21.02 -12.70
N GLY A 20 13.24 -21.52 -13.81
CA GLY A 20 12.45 -21.74 -15.01
C GLY A 20 13.28 -22.23 -16.19
N HIS A 21 12.69 -22.16 -17.38
CA HIS A 21 13.28 -22.65 -18.61
C HIS A 21 13.13 -21.63 -19.74
N HIS A 22 14.16 -21.50 -20.56
CA HIS A 22 14.13 -20.74 -21.81
C HIS A 22 14.53 -21.65 -22.98
N SER A 23 14.45 -21.15 -24.21
CA SER A 23 14.65 -21.93 -25.44
C SER A 23 16.00 -22.65 -25.56
N THR A 24 17.00 -22.23 -24.78
CA THR A 24 18.38 -22.75 -24.82
C THR A 24 18.83 -23.41 -23.52
N GLY A 25 17.98 -23.52 -22.50
CA GLY A 25 18.33 -24.15 -21.23
C GLY A 25 17.52 -23.69 -20.03
N THR A 26 18.08 -23.89 -18.84
CA THR A 26 17.46 -23.53 -17.56
C THR A 26 17.78 -22.08 -17.20
N LEU A 27 16.75 -21.30 -16.87
CA LEU A 27 16.91 -20.02 -16.20
C LEU A 27 17.24 -20.27 -14.73
N SER A 28 18.45 -19.90 -14.31
CA SER A 28 18.89 -19.99 -12.92
C SER A 28 19.13 -18.61 -12.32
N LEU A 29 18.82 -18.44 -11.04
CA LEU A 29 19.05 -17.22 -10.27
C LEU A 29 20.28 -17.38 -9.38
N ASP A 30 21.30 -16.55 -9.60
CA ASP A 30 22.50 -16.47 -8.77
C ASP A 30 22.23 -15.60 -7.54
N LEU A 31 22.18 -16.23 -6.36
CA LEU A 31 21.84 -15.58 -5.09
C LEU A 31 22.94 -14.62 -4.61
N ASP A 32 24.21 -14.88 -4.92
CA ASP A 32 25.32 -13.99 -4.55
C ASP A 32 25.23 -12.69 -5.35
N ARG A 33 24.94 -12.80 -6.65
CA ARG A 33 24.71 -11.64 -7.51
C ARG A 33 23.37 -10.96 -7.21
N LEU A 34 22.38 -11.70 -6.74
CA LEU A 34 21.12 -11.11 -6.28
C LEU A 34 21.34 -10.24 -5.04
N LEU A 35 22.15 -10.69 -4.07
CA LEU A 35 22.56 -9.89 -2.90
C LEU A 35 23.22 -8.56 -3.29
N ALA A 36 23.98 -8.55 -4.38
CA ALA A 36 24.58 -7.33 -4.91
C ALA A 36 23.61 -6.48 -5.74
N GLY A 37 22.78 -7.12 -6.56
CA GLY A 37 22.05 -6.48 -7.65
C GLY A 37 20.59 -6.16 -7.34
N ARG A 38 19.94 -6.90 -6.44
CA ARG A 38 18.50 -6.81 -6.14
C ARG A 38 17.63 -7.14 -7.36
N LEU A 39 16.36 -7.43 -7.17
CA LEU A 39 15.48 -7.89 -8.25
C LEU A 39 14.15 -7.16 -8.27
N LEU A 40 13.74 -6.73 -9.45
CA LEU A 40 12.39 -6.29 -9.77
C LEU A 40 11.63 -7.44 -10.44
N ILE A 41 10.42 -7.73 -9.97
CA ILE A 41 9.44 -8.59 -10.65
C ILE A 41 8.26 -7.71 -11.03
N GLN A 42 7.91 -7.70 -12.30
CA GLN A 42 6.93 -6.77 -12.82
C GLN A 42 5.99 -7.50 -13.78
N GLY A 43 4.70 -7.22 -13.66
CA GLY A 43 3.66 -7.76 -14.53
C GLY A 43 2.26 -7.38 -14.07
N SER A 44 1.28 -7.35 -14.95
CA SER A 44 -0.11 -7.02 -14.60
C SER A 44 -0.74 -8.08 -13.69
N SER A 45 -1.96 -7.84 -13.21
CA SER A 45 -2.73 -8.89 -12.53
C SER A 45 -2.86 -10.11 -13.46
N GLY A 46 -2.67 -11.32 -12.92
CA GLY A 46 -2.65 -12.56 -13.70
C GLY A 46 -1.36 -12.85 -14.48
N ALA A 47 -0.35 -11.95 -14.50
CA ALA A 47 0.91 -12.20 -15.21
C ALA A 47 1.77 -13.32 -14.58
N GLY A 48 1.47 -13.73 -13.34
CA GLY A 48 2.24 -14.72 -12.59
C GLY A 48 3.22 -14.14 -11.56
N LYS A 49 3.19 -12.83 -11.28
CA LYS A 49 4.09 -12.16 -10.31
C LYS A 49 4.21 -12.88 -8.96
N SER A 50 3.07 -13.09 -8.27
CA SER A 50 3.05 -13.72 -6.95
C SER A 50 3.58 -15.16 -7.02
N ARG A 51 3.31 -15.88 -8.12
CA ARG A 51 3.88 -17.22 -8.38
C ARG A 51 5.40 -17.17 -8.58
N THR A 52 5.91 -16.19 -9.31
CA THR A 52 7.35 -15.99 -9.51
C THR A 52 8.06 -15.61 -8.22
N LEU A 53 7.50 -14.70 -7.43
CA LEU A 53 8.05 -14.32 -6.12
C LEU A 53 8.07 -15.54 -5.18
N ARG A 54 6.99 -16.32 -5.16
CA ARG A 54 6.89 -17.57 -4.43
C ARG A 54 7.93 -18.60 -4.86
N ARG A 55 8.12 -18.80 -6.17
CA ARG A 55 9.14 -19.71 -6.72
C ARG A 55 10.54 -19.32 -6.23
N ILE A 56 10.87 -18.03 -6.25
CA ILE A 56 12.15 -17.54 -5.74
C ILE A 56 12.31 -17.84 -4.25
N ILE A 57 11.26 -17.64 -3.44
CA ILE A 57 11.27 -17.92 -2.00
C ILE A 57 11.43 -19.42 -1.72
N GLU A 58 10.63 -20.27 -2.38
CA GLU A 58 10.68 -21.73 -2.26
C GLU A 58 12.04 -22.32 -2.64
N GLU A 59 12.77 -21.65 -3.53
CA GLU A 59 14.09 -22.11 -3.94
C GLU A 59 15.23 -21.52 -3.08
N ALA A 60 15.02 -20.35 -2.48
CA ALA A 60 16.06 -19.64 -1.72
C ALA A 60 16.04 -19.89 -0.20
N PHE A 61 14.96 -20.44 0.37
CA PHE A 61 14.78 -20.49 1.84
C PHE A 61 15.83 -21.33 2.57
N ASP A 62 16.39 -22.36 1.93
CA ASP A 62 17.46 -23.19 2.50
C ASP A 62 18.85 -22.49 2.44
N TYR A 63 18.99 -21.46 1.62
CA TYR A 63 20.25 -20.75 1.39
C TYR A 63 20.41 -19.50 2.26
N THR A 64 19.31 -18.86 2.65
CA THR A 64 19.33 -17.58 3.36
C THR A 64 18.03 -17.31 4.12
N THR A 65 18.10 -16.47 5.14
CA THR A 65 16.91 -16.00 5.85
C THR A 65 16.01 -15.18 4.91
N LEU A 66 14.69 -15.25 5.11
CA LEU A 66 13.72 -14.56 4.28
C LEU A 66 12.84 -13.62 5.11
N ALA A 67 12.56 -12.43 4.59
CA ALA A 67 11.52 -11.55 5.09
C ALA A 67 10.48 -11.32 3.98
N ILE A 68 9.28 -11.85 4.15
CA ILE A 68 8.14 -11.63 3.26
C ILE A 68 7.38 -10.41 3.78
N VAL A 69 7.17 -9.40 2.95
CA VAL A 69 6.36 -8.23 3.26
C VAL A 69 5.13 -8.28 2.36
N ASP A 70 3.97 -8.45 2.98
CA ASP A 70 2.74 -8.86 2.32
C ASP A 70 1.61 -7.83 2.55
N PRO A 71 1.45 -6.84 1.65
CA PRO A 71 0.34 -5.89 1.67
C PRO A 71 -1.04 -6.46 1.40
N GLU A 72 -1.13 -7.61 0.72
CA GLU A 72 -2.39 -8.15 0.18
C GLU A 72 -2.81 -9.48 0.84
N GLY A 73 -1.94 -10.09 1.66
CA GLY A 73 -2.24 -11.28 2.45
C GLY A 73 -2.18 -12.60 1.66
N GLU A 74 -1.44 -12.64 0.55
CA GLU A 74 -1.39 -13.80 -0.35
C GLU A 74 -0.36 -14.87 0.05
N PHE A 75 0.54 -14.58 0.99
CA PHE A 75 1.74 -15.39 1.26
C PHE A 75 1.73 -16.14 2.60
N GLU A 76 0.63 -16.11 3.36
CA GLU A 76 0.56 -16.77 4.67
C GLU A 76 0.87 -18.28 4.61
N ASN A 77 0.35 -18.98 3.60
CA ASN A 77 0.64 -20.41 3.41
C ASN A 77 2.09 -20.67 3.01
N LEU A 78 2.72 -19.77 2.23
CA LEU A 78 4.14 -19.84 1.92
C LEU A 78 4.98 -19.67 3.18
N ALA A 79 4.65 -18.64 3.98
CA ALA A 79 5.33 -18.35 5.23
C ALA A 79 5.32 -19.57 6.16
N ARG A 80 4.16 -20.23 6.29
CA ARG A 80 4.03 -21.48 7.05
C ARG A 80 4.90 -22.60 6.47
N HIS A 81 4.94 -22.75 5.14
CA HIS A 81 5.73 -23.79 4.47
C HIS A 81 7.24 -23.64 4.72
N ILE A 82 7.77 -22.41 4.69
CA ILE A 82 9.19 -22.13 4.95
C ILE A 82 9.53 -21.94 6.43
N GLY A 83 8.56 -22.12 7.34
CA GLY A 83 8.75 -21.91 8.78
C GLY A 83 8.98 -20.46 9.20
N ALA A 84 8.56 -19.48 8.39
CA ALA A 84 8.66 -18.07 8.74
C ALA A 84 7.65 -17.69 9.84
N THR A 85 8.09 -16.86 10.78
CA THR A 85 7.23 -16.34 11.84
C THR A 85 6.36 -15.22 11.29
N THR A 86 5.03 -15.40 11.31
CA THR A 86 4.07 -14.37 10.91
C THR A 86 3.89 -13.32 12.00
N ILE A 87 4.00 -12.06 11.62
CA ILE A 87 3.71 -10.88 12.44
C ILE A 87 2.61 -10.08 11.73
N ARG A 88 1.45 -9.95 12.37
CA ARG A 88 0.41 -9.02 11.92
C ARG A 88 0.80 -7.61 12.35
N ALA A 89 1.13 -6.76 11.39
CA ALA A 89 1.67 -5.44 11.66
C ALA A 89 0.68 -4.49 12.36
N VAL A 90 -0.62 -4.76 12.26
CA VAL A 90 -1.68 -4.03 12.98
C VAL A 90 -1.58 -4.21 14.50
N GLU A 91 -0.99 -5.31 14.97
CA GLU A 91 -0.89 -5.63 16.41
C GLU A 91 0.34 -5.02 17.08
N LEU A 92 1.33 -4.58 16.30
CA LEU A 92 2.58 -4.04 16.81
C LEU A 92 2.69 -2.55 16.56
N THR A 93 3.42 -1.83 17.40
CA THR A 93 3.83 -0.45 17.12
C THR A 93 4.92 -0.41 16.03
N ALA A 94 5.19 0.77 15.47
CA ALA A 94 6.30 0.94 14.53
C ALA A 94 7.65 0.56 15.18
N ASP A 95 7.88 0.99 16.42
CA ASP A 95 9.06 0.61 17.19
C ASP A 95 9.13 -0.90 17.46
N GLY A 96 7.98 -1.53 17.69
CA GLY A 96 7.86 -2.99 17.82
C GLY A 96 8.33 -3.72 16.56
N LEU A 97 7.95 -3.24 15.37
CA LEU A 97 8.42 -3.80 14.09
C LEU A 97 9.91 -3.55 13.86
N THR A 98 10.43 -2.38 14.20
CA THR A 98 11.87 -2.08 14.16
C THR A 98 12.67 -3.06 15.03
N ALA A 99 12.18 -3.31 16.26
CA ALA A 99 12.80 -4.25 17.18
C ALA A 99 12.70 -5.70 16.67
N ALA A 100 11.56 -6.09 16.09
CA ALA A 100 11.36 -7.40 15.48
C ALA A 100 12.34 -7.63 14.31
N ALA A 101 12.50 -6.65 13.42
CA ALA A 101 13.47 -6.67 12.32
C ALA A 101 14.92 -6.84 12.82
N THR A 102 15.29 -6.10 13.87
CA THR A 102 16.64 -6.18 14.44
C THR A 102 16.89 -7.56 15.06
N ARG A 103 15.90 -8.11 15.78
CA ARG A 103 16.00 -9.45 16.38
C ARG A 103 16.00 -10.55 15.32
N SER A 104 15.22 -10.41 14.24
CA SER A 104 15.21 -11.40 13.17
C SER A 104 16.57 -11.49 12.49
N ARG A 105 17.23 -10.36 12.27
CA ARG A 105 18.62 -10.29 11.82
C ARG A 105 19.58 -10.99 12.77
N ARG A 106 19.54 -10.66 14.05
CA ARG A 106 20.43 -11.24 15.07
C ARG A 106 20.29 -12.76 15.20
N HIS A 107 19.06 -13.26 15.12
CA HIS A 107 18.74 -14.67 15.34
C HIS A 107 18.50 -15.46 14.04
N ARG A 108 18.69 -14.84 12.87
CA ARG A 108 18.48 -15.44 11.54
C ARG A 108 17.08 -16.03 11.34
N LEU A 109 16.08 -15.33 11.86
CA LEU A 109 14.68 -15.77 11.81
C LEU A 109 14.03 -15.29 10.52
N SER A 110 13.47 -16.21 9.75
CA SER A 110 12.61 -15.86 8.63
C SER A 110 11.29 -15.31 9.15
N MET A 111 10.80 -14.24 8.52
CA MET A 111 9.60 -13.54 8.97
C MET A 111 8.63 -13.28 7.82
N HIS A 112 7.36 -13.23 8.17
CA HIS A 112 6.29 -12.79 7.29
C HIS A 112 5.58 -11.62 7.97
N ILE A 113 5.58 -10.46 7.32
CA ILE A 113 4.98 -9.23 7.80
C ILE A 113 3.67 -9.03 7.03
N ASP A 114 2.56 -9.34 7.69
CA ASP A 114 1.22 -9.13 7.16
C ASP A 114 0.79 -7.68 7.42
N LEU A 115 0.48 -6.96 6.34
CA LEU A 115 0.09 -5.56 6.33
C LEU A 115 -1.36 -5.34 5.84
N THR A 116 -2.14 -6.42 5.70
CA THR A 116 -3.46 -6.42 5.04
C THR A 116 -4.46 -5.52 5.76
N ASP A 117 -4.51 -5.60 7.09
CA ASP A 117 -5.49 -4.88 7.93
C ASP A 117 -5.11 -3.40 8.22
N LEU A 118 -4.10 -2.86 7.53
CA LEU A 118 -3.66 -1.48 7.70
C LEU A 118 -4.22 -0.57 6.60
N ASP A 119 -4.60 0.64 6.99
CA ASP A 119 -4.82 1.73 6.03
C ASP A 119 -3.53 2.06 5.26
N PRO A 120 -3.62 2.70 4.08
CA PRO A 120 -2.46 2.93 3.22
C PRO A 120 -1.28 3.66 3.89
N ASP A 121 -1.55 4.64 4.76
CA ASP A 121 -0.48 5.40 5.41
C ASP A 121 0.18 4.58 6.52
N GLN A 122 -0.61 3.91 7.36
CA GLN A 122 -0.06 3.01 8.38
C GLN A 122 0.72 1.86 7.76
N ARG A 123 0.25 1.30 6.64
CA ARG A 123 0.98 0.28 5.88
C ARG A 123 2.39 0.75 5.51
N ILE A 124 2.51 1.96 4.96
CA ILE A 124 3.82 2.55 4.62
C ILE A 124 4.67 2.76 5.88
N ILE A 125 4.10 3.33 6.95
CA ILE A 125 4.81 3.61 8.20
C ILE A 125 5.36 2.32 8.83
N LYS A 126 4.54 1.26 8.91
CA LYS A 126 4.92 -0.04 9.48
C LYS A 126 6.00 -0.74 8.66
N ALA A 127 5.85 -0.76 7.34
CA ALA A 127 6.86 -1.31 6.44
C ALA A 127 8.17 -0.53 6.52
N ALA A 128 8.11 0.80 6.54
CA ALA A 128 9.27 1.67 6.68
C ALA A 128 10.04 1.44 7.99
N ALA A 129 9.33 1.28 9.10
CA ALA A 129 9.92 0.95 10.40
C ALA A 129 10.61 -0.42 10.38
N PHE A 130 9.97 -1.43 9.78
CA PHE A 130 10.55 -2.74 9.56
C PHE A 130 11.85 -2.67 8.74
N PHE A 131 11.84 -1.96 7.59
CA PHE A 131 13.02 -1.77 6.75
C PHE A 131 14.15 -1.03 7.48
N ALA A 132 13.81 0.02 8.24
CA ALA A 132 14.76 0.77 9.04
C ALA A 132 15.44 -0.12 10.09
N GLY A 133 14.70 -1.02 10.73
CA GLY A 133 15.27 -2.00 11.67
C GLY A 133 16.18 -3.03 10.99
N LEU A 134 15.81 -3.54 9.82
CA LEU A 134 16.67 -4.46 9.05
C LEU A 134 17.98 -3.80 8.66
N VAL A 135 17.90 -2.60 8.09
CA VAL A 135 19.08 -1.83 7.67
C VAL A 135 19.90 -1.42 8.89
N GLY A 136 19.25 -0.95 9.95
CA GLY A 136 19.86 -0.43 11.18
C GLY A 136 20.52 -1.47 12.08
N ALA A 137 20.44 -2.76 11.74
CA ALA A 137 21.07 -3.84 12.50
C ALA A 137 22.58 -3.57 12.73
N PRO A 138 23.11 -3.96 13.91
CA PRO A 138 24.50 -3.71 14.26
C PRO A 138 25.45 -4.52 13.36
N ARG A 139 26.72 -4.08 13.27
CA ARG A 139 27.66 -4.55 12.24
C ARG A 139 27.95 -6.06 12.35
N GLU A 140 27.97 -6.59 13.56
CA GLU A 140 28.11 -8.02 13.85
C GLU A 140 27.04 -8.87 13.17
N ASP A 141 25.84 -8.33 12.95
CA ASP A 141 24.73 -9.03 12.32
C ASP A 141 24.73 -8.88 10.80
N TRP A 142 25.65 -8.12 10.19
CA TRP A 142 25.66 -7.86 8.73
C TRP A 142 25.91 -9.11 7.90
N ALA A 143 26.64 -10.10 8.45
CA ALA A 143 26.89 -11.38 7.82
C ALA A 143 25.65 -12.29 7.75
N HIS A 144 24.58 -11.95 8.48
CA HIS A 144 23.33 -12.72 8.46
C HIS A 144 22.49 -12.29 7.25
N THR A 145 22.81 -12.87 6.09
CA THR A 145 22.16 -12.48 4.84
C THR A 145 20.66 -12.72 4.88
N MET A 146 19.90 -11.86 4.22
CA MET A 146 18.46 -11.98 4.12
C MET A 146 17.93 -11.46 2.79
N LEU A 147 17.04 -12.23 2.15
CA LEU A 147 16.22 -11.69 1.06
C LEU A 147 14.98 -11.02 1.65
N VAL A 148 14.70 -9.81 1.20
CA VAL A 148 13.52 -9.05 1.60
C VAL A 148 12.56 -9.06 0.41
N CYS A 149 11.63 -10.01 0.43
CA CYS A 149 10.65 -10.26 -0.60
C CYS A 149 9.43 -9.37 -0.35
N ILE A 150 9.27 -8.34 -1.17
CA ILE A 150 8.24 -7.31 -1.01
C ILE A 150 7.23 -7.49 -2.14
N ASP A 151 6.00 -7.84 -1.78
CA ASP A 151 4.90 -7.84 -2.73
C ASP A 151 4.27 -6.45 -2.86
N GLU A 152 3.73 -6.17 -4.04
CA GLU A 152 3.13 -4.90 -4.44
C GLU A 152 3.85 -3.64 -3.92
N GLY A 153 5.16 -3.56 -4.15
CA GLY A 153 6.03 -2.51 -3.61
C GLY A 153 5.63 -1.08 -3.96
N HIS A 154 4.80 -0.87 -4.99
CA HIS A 154 4.24 0.44 -5.33
C HIS A 154 3.27 0.97 -4.25
N LEU A 155 2.71 0.10 -3.41
CA LEU A 155 1.91 0.47 -2.23
C LEU A 155 2.79 1.03 -1.10
N LEU A 156 4.07 0.64 -1.05
CA LEU A 156 5.01 1.03 0.00
C LEU A 156 5.88 2.23 -0.39
N ALA A 157 6.16 2.41 -1.68
CA ALA A 157 6.96 3.52 -2.21
C ALA A 157 6.35 4.14 -3.49
N PRO A 158 5.18 4.80 -3.40
CA PRO A 158 4.52 5.38 -4.57
C PRO A 158 5.25 6.61 -5.13
N HIS A 159 5.13 6.85 -6.45
CA HIS A 159 5.80 7.93 -7.18
C HIS A 159 5.10 9.31 -7.05
N VAL A 160 3.76 9.37 -6.98
CA VAL A 160 2.98 10.62 -7.03
C VAL A 160 2.12 10.82 -5.79
N ALA A 161 1.98 12.08 -5.35
CA ALA A 161 1.09 12.51 -4.25
C ALA A 161 -0.34 12.75 -4.72
N GLY A 162 -1.34 12.22 -4.00
CA GLY A 162 -2.73 12.68 -4.12
C GLY A 162 -2.99 13.92 -3.26
N SER A 163 -2.45 13.96 -2.05
CA SER A 163 -2.60 15.06 -1.08
C SER A 163 -1.30 15.42 -0.32
N ALA A 164 -1.34 16.48 0.50
CA ALA A 164 -0.21 16.93 1.33
C ALA A 164 0.01 16.06 2.58
N LEU A 165 -1.03 15.45 3.16
CA LEU A 165 -0.90 14.50 4.27
C LEU A 165 -0.30 13.17 3.77
N ASP A 166 -0.67 12.74 2.57
CA ASP A 166 -0.04 11.60 1.86
C ASP A 166 1.45 11.83 1.58
N ALA A 167 1.96 13.06 1.72
CA ALA A 167 3.33 13.39 1.36
C ALA A 167 4.35 12.87 2.36
N ASP A 168 4.06 12.87 3.66
CA ASP A 168 5.03 12.45 4.68
C ASP A 168 5.20 10.93 4.73
N ALA A 169 4.09 10.18 4.80
CA ALA A 169 4.14 8.72 4.74
C ALA A 169 4.81 8.23 3.45
N ARG A 170 4.42 8.77 2.29
CA ARG A 170 5.09 8.46 1.02
C ARG A 170 6.58 8.78 1.03
N ARG A 171 6.97 9.98 1.49
CA ARG A 171 8.39 10.38 1.56
C ARG A 171 9.17 9.39 2.42
N LEU A 172 8.60 8.99 3.56
CA LEU A 172 9.17 7.99 4.45
C LEU A 172 9.31 6.63 3.76
N GLY A 173 8.26 6.13 3.11
CA GLY A 173 8.27 4.86 2.39
C GLY A 173 9.30 4.82 1.25
N VAL A 174 9.33 5.87 0.42
CA VAL A 174 10.34 6.00 -0.65
C VAL A 174 11.74 6.08 -0.06
N ALA A 175 11.97 6.90 0.97
CA ALA A 175 13.29 7.06 1.56
C ALA A 175 13.80 5.75 2.17
N THR A 176 12.97 5.05 2.95
CA THR A 176 13.36 3.81 3.62
C THR A 176 13.53 2.64 2.66
N LEU A 177 12.68 2.52 1.63
CA LEU A 177 12.84 1.46 0.63
C LEU A 177 14.04 1.71 -0.29
N THR A 178 14.27 2.96 -0.71
CA THR A 178 15.50 3.32 -1.45
C THR A 178 16.73 3.05 -0.58
N ASP A 179 16.67 3.36 0.71
CA ASP A 179 17.77 3.11 1.63
C ASP A 179 18.06 1.62 1.84
N LEU A 180 17.01 0.81 1.97
CA LEU A 180 17.11 -0.66 1.97
C LEU A 180 17.79 -1.15 0.70
N CYS A 181 17.41 -0.65 -0.47
CA CYS A 181 18.06 -1.02 -1.72
C CYS A 181 19.52 -0.55 -1.77
N ALA A 182 19.82 0.70 -1.45
CA ALA A 182 21.14 1.30 -1.63
C ALA A 182 22.17 0.81 -0.60
N ARG A 183 21.80 0.77 0.69
CA ARG A 183 22.70 0.36 1.78
C ARG A 183 22.63 -1.15 2.06
N GLY A 184 21.51 -1.80 1.74
CA GLY A 184 21.27 -3.21 2.04
C GLY A 184 22.36 -4.15 1.51
N ARG A 185 22.86 -3.89 0.29
CA ARG A 185 23.97 -4.67 -0.31
C ARG A 185 25.17 -4.82 0.63
N LYS A 186 25.60 -3.74 1.29
CA LYS A 186 26.76 -3.77 2.20
C LYS A 186 26.44 -4.39 3.57
N ARG A 187 25.16 -4.61 3.86
CA ARG A 187 24.63 -5.13 5.13
C ARG A 187 24.01 -6.52 4.98
N GLY A 188 24.22 -7.20 3.85
CA GLY A 188 23.67 -8.54 3.61
C GLY A 188 22.14 -8.55 3.46
N LEU A 189 21.56 -7.55 2.81
CA LEU A 189 20.13 -7.49 2.51
C LEU A 189 19.93 -7.40 0.99
N ALA A 190 19.11 -8.28 0.43
CA ALA A 190 18.70 -8.22 -0.98
C ALA A 190 17.18 -8.06 -1.10
N PRO A 191 16.70 -6.87 -1.44
CA PRO A 191 15.33 -6.68 -1.89
C PRO A 191 15.00 -7.46 -3.17
N VAL A 192 13.89 -8.17 -3.14
CA VAL A 192 13.17 -8.70 -4.30
C VAL A 192 11.80 -8.04 -4.28
N ILE A 193 11.54 -7.13 -5.22
CA ILE A 193 10.36 -6.27 -5.21
C ILE A 193 9.45 -6.67 -6.36
N ALA A 194 8.25 -7.16 -6.05
CA ALA A 194 7.19 -7.38 -7.00
C ALA A 194 6.27 -6.15 -7.10
N THR A 195 5.79 -5.83 -8.30
CA THR A 195 4.79 -4.76 -8.48
C THR A 195 3.97 -4.93 -9.75
N GLN A 196 2.66 -4.68 -9.66
CA GLN A 196 1.81 -4.62 -10.84
C GLN A 196 1.86 -3.30 -11.60
N ARG A 197 2.19 -2.19 -10.92
CA ARG A 197 2.23 -0.84 -11.50
C ARG A 197 3.63 -0.24 -11.41
N LEU A 198 4.50 -0.63 -12.33
CA LEU A 198 5.87 -0.09 -12.41
C LEU A 198 5.92 1.43 -12.48
N ALA A 199 5.01 2.04 -13.24
CA ALA A 199 4.91 3.49 -13.39
C ALA A 199 4.43 4.21 -12.11
N LYS A 200 3.87 3.48 -11.14
CA LYS A 200 3.51 4.02 -9.82
C LYS A 200 4.59 3.79 -8.77
N LEU A 201 5.54 2.89 -8.99
CA LEU A 201 6.68 2.68 -8.09
C LEU A 201 7.69 3.83 -8.25
N SER A 202 8.26 4.29 -7.14
CA SER A 202 9.28 5.35 -7.16
C SER A 202 10.46 5.01 -8.06
N THR A 203 10.82 5.95 -8.94
CA THR A 203 11.98 5.84 -9.82
C THR A 203 13.28 5.65 -9.05
N SER A 204 13.40 6.21 -7.85
CA SER A 204 14.57 6.08 -6.98
C SER A 204 14.71 4.67 -6.39
N VAL A 205 13.61 3.92 -6.27
CA VAL A 205 13.67 2.50 -5.88
C VAL A 205 14.03 1.66 -7.10
N VAL A 206 13.37 1.91 -8.23
CA VAL A 206 13.59 1.17 -9.48
C VAL A 206 15.04 1.28 -9.97
N SER A 207 15.67 2.45 -9.87
CA SER A 207 17.05 2.67 -10.30
C SER A 207 18.08 1.83 -9.54
N GLU A 208 17.70 1.32 -8.36
CA GLU A 208 18.55 0.45 -7.58
C GLU A 208 18.40 -1.02 -7.99
N LEU A 209 17.39 -1.43 -8.75
CA LEU A 209 17.13 -2.84 -9.08
C LEU A 209 17.87 -3.23 -10.37
N GLN A 210 18.94 -4.01 -10.25
CA GLN A 210 19.82 -4.35 -11.39
C GLN A 210 19.39 -5.63 -12.13
N ASN A 211 18.55 -6.44 -11.50
CA ASN A 211 17.93 -7.60 -12.12
C ASN A 211 16.45 -7.31 -12.31
N VAL A 212 15.90 -7.74 -13.44
CA VAL A 212 14.50 -7.53 -13.81
C VAL A 212 13.90 -8.81 -14.38
N LEU A 213 12.68 -9.10 -13.95
CA LEU A 213 11.77 -10.06 -14.54
C LEU A 213 10.52 -9.29 -14.96
N VAL A 214 10.30 -9.16 -16.27
CA VAL A 214 9.18 -8.41 -16.84
C VAL A 214 8.23 -9.37 -17.54
N GLY A 215 7.04 -9.54 -17.01
CA GLY A 215 5.97 -10.36 -17.57
C GLY A 215 4.92 -9.54 -18.32
N LEU A 216 3.75 -10.14 -18.51
CA LEU A 216 2.62 -9.56 -19.23
C LEU A 216 2.25 -8.17 -18.72
N ASN A 217 2.20 -7.18 -19.60
CA ASN A 217 1.82 -5.80 -19.30
C ASN A 217 0.70 -5.28 -20.20
N VAL A 218 -0.32 -4.67 -19.57
CA VAL A 218 -1.48 -4.14 -20.31
C VAL A 218 -1.49 -2.61 -20.40
N PHE A 219 -0.87 -1.90 -19.45
CA PHE A 219 -0.92 -0.44 -19.39
C PHE A 219 0.27 0.20 -20.11
N ASP A 220 0.02 1.15 -21.00
CA ASP A 220 1.04 1.78 -21.84
C ASP A 220 2.20 2.40 -21.04
N ARG A 221 1.90 3.06 -19.92
CA ARG A 221 2.93 3.66 -19.05
C ARG A 221 3.83 2.59 -18.40
N ASP A 222 3.27 1.44 -18.06
CA ASP A 222 4.01 0.32 -17.46
C ASP A 222 4.85 -0.39 -18.54
N ILE A 223 4.30 -0.55 -19.76
CA ILE A 223 5.00 -1.11 -20.92
C ILE A 223 6.20 -0.25 -21.32
N ALA A 224 6.03 1.07 -21.45
CA ALA A 224 7.11 1.97 -21.81
C ALA A 224 8.26 1.89 -20.79
N ARG A 225 7.93 1.96 -19.49
CA ARG A 225 8.92 1.84 -18.42
C ARG A 225 9.61 0.48 -18.40
N ALA A 226 8.90 -0.59 -18.66
CA ALA A 226 9.47 -1.93 -18.69
C ALA A 226 10.35 -2.17 -19.93
N ALA A 227 9.95 -1.67 -21.10
CA ALA A 227 10.75 -1.69 -22.32
C ALA A 227 12.05 -0.90 -22.15
N ASP A 228 12.00 0.28 -21.52
CA ASP A 228 13.18 1.07 -21.17
C ASP A 228 14.14 0.28 -20.28
N LEU A 229 13.62 -0.42 -19.26
CA LEU A 229 14.44 -1.25 -18.37
C LEU A 229 15.09 -2.43 -19.09
N LEU A 230 14.41 -3.05 -20.06
CA LEU A 230 14.93 -4.15 -20.86
C LEU A 230 15.86 -3.69 -22.00
N GLY A 231 15.95 -2.39 -22.26
CA GLY A 231 16.66 -1.85 -23.43
C GLY A 231 15.97 -2.19 -24.76
N PHE A 232 14.65 -2.44 -24.74
CA PHE A 232 13.89 -2.73 -25.93
C PHE A 232 13.64 -1.46 -26.76
N PRO A 233 13.80 -1.50 -28.09
CA PRO A 233 13.32 -0.42 -28.93
C PRO A 233 11.79 -0.36 -28.88
N ALA A 234 11.20 0.80 -29.16
CA ALA A 234 9.75 1.02 -29.07
C ALA A 234 8.91 -0.03 -29.84
N ARG A 235 9.43 -0.55 -30.95
CA ARG A 235 8.78 -1.62 -31.74
C ARG A 235 8.67 -2.97 -31.04
N ASP A 236 9.58 -3.27 -30.11
CA ASP A 236 9.64 -4.56 -29.41
C ASP A 236 8.86 -4.49 -28.09
N ALA A 237 8.41 -3.30 -27.67
CA ALA A 237 7.60 -3.10 -26.47
C ALA A 237 6.25 -3.83 -26.54
N ASP A 238 5.69 -4.02 -27.74
CA ASP A 238 4.44 -4.76 -27.94
C ASP A 238 4.57 -6.25 -27.63
N LEU A 239 5.79 -6.81 -27.57
CA LEU A 239 6.00 -8.18 -27.09
C LEU A 239 5.49 -8.34 -25.65
N LEU A 240 5.64 -7.32 -24.82
CA LEU A 240 5.21 -7.34 -23.41
C LEU A 240 3.69 -7.44 -23.26
N ARG A 241 2.91 -7.07 -24.29
CA ARG A 241 1.44 -7.19 -24.29
C ARG A 241 0.96 -8.61 -24.58
N ASN A 242 1.79 -9.41 -25.23
CA ASN A 242 1.43 -10.70 -25.79
C ASN A 242 2.06 -11.88 -25.03
N LEU A 243 2.75 -11.61 -23.91
CA LEU A 243 3.32 -12.66 -23.06
C LEU A 243 2.25 -13.52 -22.42
N ALA A 244 2.48 -14.84 -22.36
CA ALA A 244 1.61 -15.73 -21.61
C ALA A 244 1.83 -15.52 -20.10
N PRO A 245 0.81 -15.76 -19.25
CA PRO A 245 0.99 -15.85 -17.81
C PRO A 245 2.10 -16.84 -17.44
N GLY A 246 3.05 -16.42 -16.61
CA GLY A 246 4.22 -17.23 -16.23
C GLY A 246 5.44 -17.04 -17.14
N ASP A 247 5.30 -16.38 -18.29
CA ASP A 247 6.43 -15.98 -19.13
C ASP A 247 6.96 -14.61 -18.72
N PHE A 248 8.28 -14.50 -18.60
CA PHE A 248 8.98 -13.28 -18.24
C PHE A 248 10.22 -13.08 -19.12
N PHE A 249 10.46 -11.84 -19.52
CA PHE A 249 11.80 -11.42 -19.92
C PHE A 249 12.68 -11.27 -18.69
N ALA A 250 13.72 -12.10 -18.61
CA ALA A 250 14.72 -12.10 -17.56
C ALA A 250 15.99 -11.39 -18.03
N MET A 251 16.47 -10.43 -17.24
CA MET A 251 17.72 -9.72 -17.51
C MET A 251 18.39 -9.26 -16.20
N GLY A 252 19.71 -9.28 -16.17
CA GLY A 252 20.52 -8.76 -15.07
C GLY A 252 21.67 -9.69 -14.69
N PRO A 253 22.63 -9.20 -13.90
CA PRO A 253 23.83 -9.96 -13.53
C PRO A 253 23.53 -11.29 -12.84
N ALA A 254 22.44 -11.40 -12.07
CA ALA A 254 22.01 -12.59 -11.36
C ALA A 254 21.17 -13.56 -12.21
N LEU A 255 20.79 -13.16 -13.42
CA LEU A 255 19.92 -13.93 -14.33
C LEU A 255 20.65 -14.17 -15.65
N SER A 256 20.53 -13.22 -16.59
CA SER A 256 21.09 -13.27 -17.93
C SER A 256 21.64 -11.89 -18.33
N ALA A 257 22.78 -11.87 -19.02
CA ALA A 257 23.42 -10.62 -19.45
C ALA A 257 22.57 -9.83 -20.47
N THR A 258 21.76 -10.53 -21.27
CA THR A 258 20.81 -9.94 -22.22
C THR A 258 19.39 -10.41 -21.91
N PRO A 259 18.34 -9.65 -22.30
CA PRO A 259 16.96 -10.09 -22.13
C PRO A 259 16.73 -11.47 -22.76
N VAL A 260 16.25 -12.42 -21.96
CA VAL A 260 15.87 -13.76 -22.40
C VAL A 260 14.44 -14.04 -21.98
N LEU A 261 13.61 -14.49 -22.91
CA LEU A 261 12.27 -14.96 -22.61
C LEU A 261 12.34 -16.33 -21.94
N ALA A 262 11.81 -16.45 -20.73
CA ALA A 262 11.78 -17.67 -19.95
C ALA A 262 10.39 -17.91 -19.35
N HIS A 263 10.01 -19.17 -19.26
CA HIS A 263 8.85 -19.63 -18.52
C HIS A 263 9.25 -19.98 -17.09
N ILE A 264 8.57 -19.42 -16.10
CA ILE A 264 8.82 -19.70 -14.67
C ILE A 264 8.18 -21.04 -14.29
N ASP A 265 8.93 -21.86 -13.58
CA ASP A 265 8.49 -23.18 -13.17
C ASP A 265 7.32 -23.13 -12.16
N PRO A 266 6.53 -24.20 -12.05
CA PRO A 266 5.48 -24.32 -11.05
C PRO A 266 6.00 -24.15 -9.62
N THR A 267 5.08 -23.76 -8.73
CA THR A 267 5.33 -23.58 -7.29
C THR A 267 4.87 -24.80 -6.51
N ILE A 268 5.52 -25.06 -5.37
CA ILE A 268 5.19 -26.17 -4.48
C ILE A 268 3.86 -25.90 -3.77
N THR A 269 3.68 -24.69 -3.23
CA THR A 269 2.44 -24.37 -2.52
C THR A 269 1.56 -23.41 -3.30
N GLU A 270 0.25 -23.56 -3.12
CA GLU A 270 -0.74 -22.89 -3.96
C GLU A 270 -0.81 -21.37 -3.70
N HIS A 271 -1.26 -20.63 -4.71
CA HIS A 271 -1.54 -19.20 -4.58
C HIS A 271 -2.96 -19.00 -4.04
N LEU A 272 -3.09 -18.28 -2.91
CA LEU A 272 -4.37 -18.08 -2.20
C LEU A 272 -5.24 -16.98 -2.82
N GLY A 273 -4.66 -16.10 -3.65
CA GLY A 273 -5.36 -14.98 -4.29
C GLY A 273 -6.29 -15.38 -5.44
N LYS A 274 -6.93 -16.56 -5.38
CA LYS A 274 -8.02 -16.88 -6.31
C LYS A 274 -9.12 -15.84 -6.09
N THR A 275 -9.47 -15.11 -7.16
CA THR A 275 -10.67 -14.28 -7.22
C THR A 275 -11.83 -15.06 -6.58
N PRO A 276 -12.52 -14.51 -5.57
CA PRO A 276 -13.64 -15.19 -4.94
C PRO A 276 -14.60 -15.71 -6.00
N GLU A 277 -15.03 -16.96 -5.86
CA GLU A 277 -16.00 -17.53 -6.79
C GLU A 277 -17.27 -16.69 -6.79
N LEU A 278 -17.78 -16.38 -7.98
CA LEU A 278 -19.06 -15.70 -8.12
C LEU A 278 -20.15 -16.60 -7.53
N ARG A 279 -20.64 -16.25 -6.35
CA ARG A 279 -21.77 -16.92 -5.70
C ARG A 279 -23.04 -16.12 -5.98
N ALA A 280 -24.13 -16.85 -6.29
CA ALA A 280 -25.44 -16.24 -6.43
C ALA A 280 -25.84 -15.53 -5.13
N ALA A 281 -26.63 -14.46 -5.25
CA ALA A 281 -27.24 -13.84 -4.08
C ALA A 281 -28.04 -14.88 -3.29
N ALA A 282 -28.03 -14.77 -1.97
CA ALA A 282 -28.88 -15.60 -1.13
C ALA A 282 -30.36 -15.37 -1.52
N SER A 283 -31.13 -16.44 -1.71
CA SER A 283 -32.58 -16.35 -1.96
C SER A 283 -33.30 -16.05 -0.66
N VAL A 284 -33.30 -14.79 -0.25
CA VAL A 284 -33.96 -14.31 0.96
C VAL A 284 -35.08 -13.35 0.54
N ASP A 285 -36.25 -13.48 1.15
CA ASP A 285 -37.31 -12.49 0.95
C ASP A 285 -36.94 -11.13 1.56
N ALA A 286 -37.70 -10.09 1.21
CA ALA A 286 -37.37 -8.72 1.60
C ALA A 286 -37.46 -8.50 3.12
N ASP A 287 -38.39 -9.16 3.80
CA ASP A 287 -38.61 -8.97 5.24
C ASP A 287 -37.48 -9.63 6.05
N GLU A 288 -37.08 -10.84 5.65
CA GLU A 288 -35.96 -11.54 6.26
C GLU A 288 -34.63 -10.87 5.92
N ALA A 289 -34.46 -10.36 4.69
CA ALA A 289 -33.32 -9.53 4.34
C ALA A 289 -33.25 -8.25 5.21
N ALA A 290 -34.39 -7.59 5.46
CA ALA A 290 -34.45 -6.41 6.32
C ALA A 290 -34.03 -6.71 7.77
N LYS A 291 -34.38 -7.89 8.30
CA LYS A 291 -33.93 -8.33 9.63
C LYS A 291 -32.46 -8.70 9.66
N LEU A 292 -31.97 -9.45 8.66
CA LEU A 292 -30.57 -9.85 8.57
C LEU A 292 -29.64 -8.65 8.40
N LEU A 293 -30.11 -7.62 7.69
CA LEU A 293 -29.42 -6.34 7.55
C LEU A 293 -29.65 -5.41 8.74
N ASP A 294 -30.47 -5.81 9.72
CA ASP A 294 -30.89 -4.98 10.86
C ASP A 294 -31.31 -3.56 10.43
N LEU A 295 -32.14 -3.46 9.38
CA LEU A 295 -32.53 -2.15 8.84
C LEU A 295 -33.26 -1.29 9.87
N ALA A 296 -33.96 -1.91 10.83
CA ALA A 296 -34.61 -1.20 11.92
C ALA A 296 -33.57 -0.60 12.90
N GLY A 297 -32.55 -1.35 13.30
CA GLY A 297 -31.46 -0.85 14.14
C GLY A 297 -30.54 0.14 13.43
N LEU A 298 -30.30 -0.05 12.13
CA LEU A 298 -29.52 0.87 11.29
C LEU A 298 -30.29 2.17 10.98
N ALA A 299 -31.62 2.14 10.93
CA ALA A 299 -32.44 3.33 10.76
C ALA A 299 -32.36 4.29 11.97
N GLU A 300 -32.07 3.79 13.18
CA GLU A 300 -31.89 4.65 14.36
C GLU A 300 -30.61 5.50 14.32
N VAL A 301 -29.67 5.21 13.42
CA VAL A 301 -28.44 6.01 13.21
C VAL A 301 -28.55 6.91 11.96
N ALA A 302 -29.68 6.87 11.26
CA ALA A 302 -29.89 7.71 10.09
C ALA A 302 -30.46 9.10 10.44
N ASP A 303 -29.74 9.90 11.22
CA ASP A 303 -29.82 11.36 11.07
C ASP A 303 -29.00 11.76 9.84
N HIS A 304 -29.48 11.33 8.68
CA HIS A 304 -28.98 11.82 7.39
C HIS A 304 -29.72 13.13 7.11
N GLY A 305 -29.25 14.21 7.74
CA GLY A 305 -29.28 15.50 7.05
C GLY A 305 -28.74 15.28 5.62
N PRO A 306 -29.37 15.84 4.57
CA PRO A 306 -29.12 15.41 3.20
C PRO A 306 -27.64 15.56 2.82
N ALA A 307 -26.97 14.41 2.66
CA ALA A 307 -25.61 14.33 2.16
C ALA A 307 -25.60 14.56 0.65
N ILE A 308 -25.61 15.83 0.24
CA ILE A 308 -25.00 16.25 -1.02
C ILE A 308 -24.10 17.42 -0.70
N ALA A 309 -22.79 17.14 -0.57
CA ALA A 309 -21.79 18.19 -0.66
C ALA A 309 -21.79 18.73 -2.11
N LEU A 310 -22.74 19.61 -2.43
CA LEU A 310 -22.70 20.36 -3.67
C LEU A 310 -21.43 21.21 -3.66
N LYS A 311 -20.57 21.04 -4.66
CA LYS A 311 -19.42 21.92 -4.90
C LYS A 311 -19.81 23.00 -5.91
N GLY A 312 -19.43 24.25 -5.63
CA GLY A 312 -19.55 25.38 -6.56
C GLY A 312 -20.84 26.19 -6.45
N THR A 313 -21.15 26.96 -7.50
CA THR A 313 -22.30 27.91 -7.59
C THR A 313 -23.64 27.28 -7.25
N ARG A 314 -23.86 26.00 -7.61
CA ARG A 314 -25.10 25.28 -7.30
C ARG A 314 -25.37 25.09 -5.80
N ALA A 315 -24.32 25.01 -4.98
CA ALA A 315 -24.47 24.90 -3.52
C ALA A 315 -24.92 26.23 -2.91
N LEU A 316 -24.42 27.34 -3.46
CA LEU A 316 -24.82 28.68 -3.07
C LEU A 316 -26.24 28.97 -3.54
N ASP A 317 -26.60 28.60 -4.77
CA ASP A 317 -27.97 28.76 -5.28
C ASP A 317 -28.97 27.95 -4.43
N ALA A 318 -28.63 26.70 -4.10
CA ALA A 318 -29.46 25.87 -3.22
C ALA A 318 -29.59 26.46 -1.81
N PHE A 319 -28.50 27.00 -1.25
CA PHE A 319 -28.53 27.69 0.05
C PHE A 319 -29.38 28.95 0.00
N LEU A 320 -29.25 29.80 -1.02
CA LEU A 320 -29.98 31.06 -1.14
C LEU A 320 -31.48 30.87 -1.36
N LEU A 321 -31.88 29.74 -1.95
CA LEU A 321 -33.28 29.39 -2.19
C LEU A 321 -33.93 28.62 -1.01
N ASP A 322 -33.15 28.20 -0.02
CA ASP A 322 -33.67 27.45 1.14
C ASP A 322 -34.40 28.39 2.12
N PRO A 323 -35.62 28.04 2.57
CA PRO A 323 -36.36 28.85 3.56
C PRO A 323 -35.60 29.09 4.88
N ALA A 324 -34.67 28.22 5.26
CA ALA A 324 -33.86 28.33 6.47
C ALA A 324 -32.60 29.21 6.29
N ALA A 325 -32.35 29.75 5.10
CA ALA A 325 -31.13 30.52 4.79
C ALA A 325 -30.93 31.75 5.69
N THR A 326 -32.02 32.46 6.01
CA THR A 326 -31.98 33.65 6.88
C THR A 326 -31.58 33.29 8.30
N ASP A 327 -32.17 32.22 8.84
CA ASP A 327 -31.87 31.73 10.18
C ASP A 327 -30.44 31.16 10.25
N ALA A 328 -30.01 30.47 9.19
CA ALA A 328 -28.64 29.98 9.02
C ALA A 328 -27.62 31.12 8.99
N ALA A 329 -27.90 32.22 8.29
CA ALA A 329 -27.04 33.40 8.28
C ALA A 329 -26.93 34.04 9.68
N ALA A 330 -28.05 34.14 10.42
CA ALA A 330 -28.06 34.67 11.79
C ALA A 330 -27.26 33.79 12.76
N ILE A 331 -27.37 32.46 12.65
CA ILE A 331 -26.56 31.51 13.43
C ILE A 331 -25.08 31.64 13.08
N MET A 332 -24.73 31.77 11.80
CA MET A 332 -23.35 31.99 11.37
C MET A 332 -22.73 33.25 11.98
N ASP A 333 -23.46 34.35 12.01
CA ASP A 333 -22.99 35.60 12.63
C ASP A 333 -22.82 35.47 14.15
N ALA A 334 -23.73 34.77 14.82
CA ALA A 334 -23.60 34.48 16.25
C ALA A 334 -22.35 33.62 16.54
N LEU A 335 -22.15 32.54 15.78
CA LEU A 335 -20.99 31.65 15.92
C LEU A 335 -19.67 32.33 15.57
N LYS A 336 -19.68 33.26 14.60
CA LYS A 336 -18.51 34.08 14.23
C LYS A 336 -18.04 34.95 15.38
N ARG A 337 -18.93 35.52 16.18
CA ARG A 337 -18.57 36.37 17.34
C ARG A 337 -17.94 35.60 18.50
N ILE A 338 -18.27 34.32 18.64
CA ILE A 338 -17.75 33.48 19.73
C ILE A 338 -16.61 32.57 19.28
N SER A 339 -16.27 32.56 17.99
CA SER A 339 -15.15 31.77 17.44
C SER A 339 -13.86 32.05 18.22
N PRO A 340 -13.10 31.01 18.64
CA PRO A 340 -13.19 29.61 18.23
C PRO A 340 -14.13 28.73 19.08
N ASN A 341 -14.89 29.32 20.01
CA ASN A 341 -15.76 28.60 20.93
C ASN A 341 -17.04 28.08 20.25
N ALA A 342 -17.72 27.17 20.94
CA ALA A 342 -18.96 26.55 20.49
C ALA A 342 -20.15 27.01 21.35
N SER A 343 -21.36 26.89 20.82
CA SER A 343 -22.62 27.15 21.55
C SER A 343 -23.55 25.95 21.41
N THR A 344 -24.49 25.79 22.34
CA THR A 344 -25.56 24.77 22.19
C THR A 344 -26.65 25.28 21.24
N ALA A 345 -27.39 24.38 20.60
CA ALA A 345 -28.51 24.75 19.74
C ALA A 345 -29.59 25.47 20.58
N ARG A 346 -29.84 25.05 21.83
CA ARG A 346 -30.73 25.77 22.75
C ARG A 346 -30.27 27.19 23.07
N ASP A 347 -28.96 27.40 23.25
CA ASP A 347 -28.42 28.74 23.50
C ASP A 347 -28.54 29.64 22.26
N LEU A 348 -28.29 29.08 21.07
CA LEU A 348 -28.47 29.78 19.79
C LEU A 348 -29.95 30.14 19.55
N ALA A 349 -30.85 29.19 19.79
CA ALA A 349 -32.30 29.39 19.70
C ALA A 349 -32.76 30.54 20.61
N ARG A 350 -32.32 30.53 21.89
CA ARG A 350 -32.62 31.60 22.85
C ARG A 350 -32.03 32.95 22.44
N HIS A 351 -30.77 32.96 22.02
CA HIS A 351 -30.07 34.20 21.65
C HIS A 351 -30.69 34.87 20.42
N LEU A 352 -31.12 34.07 19.44
CA LEU A 352 -31.66 34.55 18.17
C LEU A 352 -33.19 34.60 18.15
N SER A 353 -33.85 34.25 19.27
CA SER A 353 -35.32 34.15 19.36
C SER A 353 -35.92 33.23 18.28
N LEU A 354 -35.23 32.12 17.99
CA LEU A 354 -35.67 31.06 17.08
C LEU A 354 -36.27 29.92 17.89
N ASP A 355 -37.27 29.23 17.33
CA ASP A 355 -37.74 27.97 17.89
C ASP A 355 -36.74 26.83 17.61
N ALA A 356 -36.94 25.68 18.27
CA ALA A 356 -36.05 24.54 18.16
C ALA A 356 -36.00 23.97 16.73
N GLU A 357 -37.14 23.88 16.05
CA GLU A 357 -37.24 23.31 14.71
C GLU A 357 -36.54 24.18 13.65
N ARG A 358 -36.67 25.51 13.75
CA ARG A 358 -35.99 26.49 12.88
C ARG A 358 -34.51 26.52 13.14
N THR A 359 -34.11 26.52 14.41
CA THR A 359 -32.70 26.42 14.79
C THR A 359 -32.09 25.14 14.23
N ASP A 360 -32.85 24.05 14.30
CA ASP A 360 -32.36 22.76 13.83
C ASP A 360 -32.23 22.67 12.32
N ARG A 361 -33.23 23.16 11.57
CA ARG A 361 -33.15 23.26 10.11
C ARG A 361 -31.98 24.13 9.67
N ALA A 362 -31.78 25.27 10.31
CA ALA A 362 -30.68 26.18 10.00
C ALA A 362 -29.31 25.56 10.27
N LEU A 363 -29.13 24.85 11.39
CA LEU A 363 -27.89 24.12 11.68
C LEU A 363 -27.64 22.97 10.71
N ASN A 364 -28.68 22.26 10.27
CA ASN A 364 -28.58 21.22 9.25
C ASN A 364 -28.13 21.81 7.90
N LEU A 365 -28.72 22.94 7.48
CA LEU A 365 -28.35 23.64 6.27
C LEU A 365 -26.89 24.10 6.29
N LEU A 366 -26.42 24.64 7.42
CA LEU A 366 -25.03 25.05 7.60
C LEU A 366 -24.05 23.86 7.62
N SER A 367 -24.45 22.73 8.21
CA SER A 367 -23.66 21.51 8.23
C SER A 367 -23.51 20.92 6.81
N ALA A 368 -24.57 20.94 6.02
CA ALA A 368 -24.58 20.45 4.62
C ALA A 368 -23.57 21.18 3.72
N ILE A 369 -23.35 22.48 3.96
CA ILE A 369 -22.34 23.27 3.23
C ILE A 369 -20.98 23.32 3.94
N ALA A 370 -20.77 22.50 4.98
CA ALA A 370 -19.57 22.44 5.81
C ALA A 370 -19.18 23.80 6.44
N ALA A 371 -20.15 24.62 6.82
CA ALA A 371 -19.92 25.92 7.47
C ALA A 371 -19.78 25.79 8.99
N VAL A 372 -20.44 24.80 9.58
CA VAL A 372 -20.37 24.49 11.03
C VAL A 372 -20.07 23.02 11.25
N ASP A 373 -19.39 22.73 12.36
CA ASP A 373 -19.34 21.38 12.93
C ASP A 373 -20.44 21.29 13.99
N THR A 374 -21.27 20.25 13.92
CA THR A 374 -22.24 19.92 14.98
C THR A 374 -21.86 18.64 15.69
N MET A 375 -22.07 18.57 17.01
CA MET A 375 -21.80 17.38 17.83
C MET A 375 -22.94 17.15 18.83
N PRO A 376 -23.39 15.91 19.05
CA PRO A 376 -24.45 15.63 20.02
C PRO A 376 -24.00 15.89 21.46
N LYS A 377 -24.93 16.35 22.31
CA LYS A 377 -24.73 16.60 23.75
C LYS A 377 -26.04 16.31 24.51
N GLY A 378 -26.28 15.04 24.83
CA GLY A 378 -27.56 14.61 25.42
C GLY A 378 -28.72 14.88 24.45
N ASP A 379 -29.82 15.45 24.94
CA ASP A 379 -30.99 15.85 24.12
C ASP A 379 -30.81 17.19 23.39
N ASP A 380 -29.56 17.58 23.10
CA ASP A 380 -29.19 18.85 22.48
C ASP A 380 -27.96 18.61 21.58
N ARG A 381 -27.56 19.63 20.82
CA ARG A 381 -26.34 19.58 20.01
C ARG A 381 -25.54 20.85 20.12
N ILE A 382 -24.23 20.68 20.13
CA ILE A 382 -23.25 21.76 20.10
C ILE A 382 -22.99 22.12 18.65
N ALA A 383 -22.93 23.41 18.33
CA ALA A 383 -22.52 23.93 17.05
C ALA A 383 -21.32 24.87 17.20
N ARG A 384 -20.37 24.77 16.27
CA ARG A 384 -19.20 25.67 16.16
C ARG A 384 -18.86 25.92 14.70
N LEU A 385 -18.17 27.02 14.40
CA LEU A 385 -17.65 27.23 13.05
C LEU A 385 -16.67 26.12 12.64
N HIS A 386 -16.81 25.64 11.41
CA HIS A 386 -15.91 24.63 10.83
C HIS A 386 -14.46 25.15 10.82
N ALA A 387 -13.49 24.24 11.04
CA ALA A 387 -12.07 24.57 11.18
C ALA A 387 -11.52 25.49 10.07
N ARG A 388 -11.91 25.24 8.81
CA ARG A 388 -11.53 26.06 7.63
C ARG A 388 -11.96 27.54 7.73
N LEU A 389 -13.14 27.82 8.29
CA LEU A 389 -13.66 29.19 8.41
C LEU A 389 -13.04 29.89 9.63
N ARG A 390 -12.78 29.15 10.70
CA ARG A 390 -12.04 29.65 11.87
C ARG A 390 -10.63 30.11 11.49
N ALA A 391 -9.93 29.33 10.67
CA ALA A 391 -8.61 29.70 10.14
C ALA A 391 -8.66 31.00 9.31
N ARG A 392 -9.67 31.15 8.44
CA ARG A 392 -9.85 32.39 7.65
C ARG A 392 -10.21 33.63 8.47
N LEU A 393 -10.90 33.45 9.60
CA LEU A 393 -11.24 34.55 10.51
C LEU A 393 -10.04 35.00 11.35
N SER A 394 -9.07 34.12 11.59
CA SER A 394 -7.84 34.44 12.33
C SER A 394 -6.79 35.16 11.47
N ASP A 395 -6.89 35.06 10.14
CA ASP A 395 -6.04 35.75 9.16
C ASP A 395 -6.56 37.14 8.74
N VAL A 396 -7.67 37.63 9.31
CA VAL A 396 -8.16 38.99 9.02
C VAL A 396 -7.34 39.99 9.83
N ALA A 397 -6.40 40.67 9.17
CA ALA A 397 -5.70 41.81 9.72
C ALA A 397 -6.70 42.85 10.25
N VAL A 398 -6.45 43.34 11.46
CA VAL A 398 -7.09 44.55 12.00
C VAL A 398 -6.77 45.70 11.05
N VAL A 399 -7.70 46.03 10.16
CA VAL A 399 -7.68 47.33 9.49
C VAL A 399 -8.31 48.31 10.46
N SER A 400 -7.44 49.10 11.10
CA SER A 400 -7.86 50.32 11.79
C SER A 400 -8.53 51.25 10.80
N LEU A 401 -9.78 51.62 11.08
CA LEU A 401 -10.36 52.95 10.89
C LEU A 401 -11.53 53.12 11.85
#